data_AF-A0A7X7HNG9-F1
#
_entry.id   AF-A0A7X7HNG9-F1
#
_cell.length_a   1.000
_cell.length_b   1.000
_cell.length_c   1.000
_cell.angle_alpha   90.00
_cell.angle_beta   90.00
_cell.angle_gamma   90.00
#
_symmetry.space_group_name_H-M   'P 1'
#
loop_
_entity.id
_entity.type
_entity.pdbx_description
1 polymer ?
#
loop_
_entity_poly.entity_id
_entity_poly.type
_entity_poly.pdbx_seq_one_letter_code
_entity_poly.pdbx_strand_id
1 'polypeptide(L)'
;MKIMKATNLLIPVLVILISSCSTASKTATEPDEDKLYVTRMYIGDYEDFRHTAPAKLGEPHLIWIKTTRDSTFGKISAYSKDCGFSDGDRLYLRRKYVTPGIFGYWMYQIENDSSVFYRVCEYQNDKKVLVQSWY
;
A
#
# COMPACT_ATOMS: atom_id res chain seq x y z
N MET A 1 23.22 31.36 -51.84
CA MET A 1 22.54 30.39 -50.97
C MET A 1 23.50 30.02 -49.84
N LYS A 2 23.32 30.55 -48.62
CA LYS A 2 24.27 30.34 -47.50
C LYS A 2 23.95 28.99 -46.83
N ILE A 3 24.93 28.10 -46.83
CA ILE A 3 24.88 26.80 -46.13
C ILE A 3 24.94 27.10 -44.63
N MET A 4 23.82 26.97 -43.93
CA MET A 4 23.78 27.03 -42.46
C MET A 4 24.56 25.82 -41.92
N LYS A 5 25.60 26.09 -41.12
CA LYS A 5 26.38 25.07 -40.41
C LYS A 5 25.47 24.32 -39.44
N ALA A 6 25.44 23.00 -39.54
CA ALA A 6 24.63 22.08 -38.73
C ALA A 6 24.78 22.28 -37.20
N THR A 7 25.89 22.88 -36.75
CA THR A 7 26.16 23.25 -35.36
C THR A 7 25.15 24.24 -34.77
N ASN A 8 24.60 25.16 -35.59
CA ASN A 8 23.64 26.16 -35.11
C ASN A 8 22.21 25.64 -34.97
N LEU A 9 21.94 24.41 -35.45
CA LEU A 9 20.62 23.76 -35.31
C LEU A 9 20.54 22.85 -34.07
N LEU A 10 21.69 22.48 -33.48
CA LEU A 10 21.78 21.58 -32.32
C LEU A 10 21.38 22.26 -31.00
N ILE A 11 21.66 23.56 -30.87
CA ILE A 11 21.38 24.34 -29.66
C ILE A 11 19.87 24.42 -29.34
N PRO A 12 18.96 24.74 -30.30
CA PRO A 12 17.53 24.80 -29.99
C PRO A 12 16.94 23.42 -29.67
N VAL A 13 17.47 22.34 -30.25
CA VAL A 13 17.02 20.96 -29.95
C VAL A 13 17.39 20.58 -28.52
N LEU A 14 18.58 20.96 -28.04
CA LEU A 14 19.00 20.65 -26.68
C LEU A 14 18.09 21.33 -25.65
N VAL A 15 17.69 22.59 -25.88
CA VAL A 15 16.81 23.37 -24.97
C VAL A 15 15.41 22.75 -24.84
N ILE A 16 14.87 22.17 -25.92
CA ILE A 16 13.56 21.50 -25.91
C ILE A 16 13.60 20.18 -25.11
N LEU A 17 14.73 19.49 -25.12
CA LEU A 17 14.89 18.24 -24.37
C LEU A 17 15.00 18.47 -22.84
N ILE A 18 15.53 19.62 -22.40
CA ILE A 18 15.68 19.91 -20.95
C ILE A 18 14.37 20.36 -20.30
N SER A 19 13.48 21.04 -21.03
CA SER A 19 12.17 21.48 -20.49
C SER A 19 11.19 20.33 -20.29
N SER A 20 11.40 19.21 -20.97
CA SER A 20 10.58 17.99 -20.82
C SER A 20 10.87 17.23 -19.52
N CYS A 21 11.91 17.60 -18.77
CA CYS A 21 12.28 16.99 -17.50
C CYS A 21 11.76 17.79 -16.28
N SER A 22 10.62 18.48 -16.46
CA SER A 22 9.94 19.15 -15.35
C SER A 22 9.26 18.09 -14.48
N THR A 23 9.88 17.71 -13.36
CA THR A 23 9.24 16.89 -12.33
C THR A 23 7.97 17.59 -11.89
N ALA A 24 6.82 17.02 -12.26
CA ALA A 24 5.52 17.49 -11.80
C ALA A 24 5.45 17.30 -10.28
N SER A 25 5.68 18.39 -9.54
CA SER A 25 5.36 18.49 -8.12
C SER A 25 3.86 18.29 -7.98
N LYS A 26 3.44 17.10 -7.55
CA LYS A 26 2.04 16.80 -7.25
C LYS A 26 1.63 17.61 -6.03
N THR A 27 1.03 18.77 -6.26
CA THR A 27 0.26 19.48 -5.24
C THR A 27 -0.86 18.56 -4.77
N ALA A 28 -1.01 18.43 -3.46
CA ALA A 28 -2.09 17.69 -2.81
C ALA A 28 -3.42 18.40 -3.07
N THR A 29 -4.01 18.16 -4.24
CA THR A 29 -5.36 18.60 -4.58
C THR A 29 -6.18 17.36 -4.90
N GLU A 30 -7.43 17.40 -4.42
CA GLU A 30 -8.51 16.41 -4.38
C GLU A 30 -8.44 15.22 -5.36
N PRO A 31 -8.90 14.03 -4.92
CA PRO A 31 -8.69 12.78 -5.64
C PRO A 31 -9.41 12.76 -7.00
N ASP A 32 -8.60 12.77 -8.05
CA ASP A 32 -8.89 12.58 -9.46
C ASP A 32 -9.68 11.28 -9.71
N GLU A 33 -10.92 11.39 -10.22
CA GLU A 33 -11.90 10.28 -10.29
C GLU A 33 -11.53 9.18 -11.30
N ASP A 34 -10.56 9.40 -12.19
CA ASP A 34 -10.21 8.49 -13.29
C ASP A 34 -9.01 7.57 -13.01
N LYS A 35 -8.50 7.54 -11.78
CA LYS A 35 -7.46 6.56 -11.41
C LYS A 35 -8.10 5.25 -11.00
N LEU A 36 -7.71 4.16 -11.67
CA LEU A 36 -7.98 2.80 -11.25
C LEU A 36 -7.33 2.60 -9.86
N TYR A 37 -8.10 2.89 -8.80
CA TYR A 37 -7.62 2.76 -7.44
C TYR A 37 -7.31 1.29 -7.20
N VAL A 38 -6.02 0.96 -7.14
CA VAL A 38 -5.58 -0.36 -6.68
C VAL A 38 -6.13 -0.49 -5.27
N THR A 39 -7.25 -1.20 -5.13
CA THR A 39 -7.90 -1.44 -3.84
C THR A 39 -7.34 -2.68 -3.18
N ARG A 40 -6.50 -3.45 -3.88
CA ARG A 40 -5.93 -4.73 -3.48
C ARG A 40 -4.48 -4.84 -3.95
N MET A 41 -3.54 -5.01 -3.02
CA MET A 41 -2.10 -5.08 -3.27
C MET A 41 -1.56 -6.42 -2.75
N TYR A 42 -0.77 -7.13 -3.57
CA TYR A 42 -0.11 -8.35 -3.16
C TYR A 42 1.06 -8.07 -2.19
N ILE A 43 1.06 -8.76 -1.05
CA ILE A 43 1.99 -8.52 0.08
C ILE A 43 2.83 -9.75 0.45
N GLY A 44 2.86 -10.75 -0.43
CA GLY A 44 3.63 -11.98 -0.24
C GLY A 44 2.73 -13.18 0.04
N ASP A 45 3.37 -14.33 0.16
CA ASP A 45 2.71 -15.58 0.51
C ASP A 45 2.78 -15.76 2.02
N TYR A 46 1.75 -16.35 2.61
CA TYR A 46 1.67 -16.66 4.02
C TYR A 46 2.74 -17.68 4.40
N GLU A 47 3.45 -17.43 5.50
CA GLU A 47 4.44 -18.36 6.06
C GLU A 47 4.07 -18.83 7.48
N ASP A 48 3.67 -17.90 8.36
CA ASP A 48 3.41 -18.21 9.77
C ASP A 48 2.60 -17.08 10.43
N PHE A 49 2.05 -17.34 11.62
CA PHE A 49 1.48 -16.32 12.46
C PHE A 49 1.85 -16.49 13.94
N ARG A 50 1.84 -15.37 14.67
CA ARG A 50 1.88 -15.39 16.13
C ARG A 50 0.65 -14.72 16.70
N HIS A 51 0.06 -15.32 17.71
CA HIS A 51 -1.03 -14.73 18.46
C HIS A 51 -0.51 -13.89 19.64
N THR A 52 -1.21 -12.81 19.95
CA THR A 52 -1.02 -12.04 21.18
C THR A 52 -2.38 -11.82 21.83
N ALA A 53 -2.51 -12.33 23.05
CA ALA A 53 -3.68 -12.08 23.88
C ALA A 53 -3.74 -10.59 24.29
N PRO A 54 -4.95 -10.02 24.44
CA PRO A 54 -5.11 -8.65 24.88
C PRO A 54 -4.52 -8.46 26.29
N ALA A 55 -3.93 -7.29 26.54
CA ALA A 55 -3.35 -6.98 27.84
C ALA A 55 -4.42 -6.66 28.88
N LYS A 56 -5.59 -6.14 28.43
CA LYS A 56 -6.72 -5.81 29.28
C LYS A 56 -8.01 -6.46 28.77
N LEU A 57 -8.93 -6.72 29.69
CA LEU A 57 -10.27 -7.16 29.35
C LEU A 57 -10.96 -6.11 28.48
N GLY A 58 -11.43 -6.51 27.30
CA GLY A 58 -12.08 -5.63 26.32
C GLY A 58 -11.19 -5.14 25.18
N GLU A 59 -9.87 -5.35 25.27
CA GLU A 59 -8.97 -5.12 24.13
C GLU A 59 -9.07 -6.29 23.13
N PRO A 60 -8.86 -6.05 21.82
CA PRO A 60 -8.96 -7.10 20.82
C PRO A 60 -7.72 -8.01 20.83
N HIS A 61 -7.93 -9.28 20.46
CA HIS A 61 -6.82 -10.19 20.14
C HIS A 61 -6.10 -9.74 18.86
N LEU A 62 -4.79 -9.97 18.81
CA LEU A 62 -3.96 -9.68 17.66
C LEU A 62 -3.30 -10.94 17.12
N ILE A 63 -3.28 -11.04 15.79
CA ILE A 63 -2.41 -11.98 15.06
C ILE A 63 -1.33 -11.18 14.31
N TRP A 64 -0.10 -11.66 14.37
CA TRP A 64 1.07 -11.14 13.67
C TRP A 64 1.39 -12.07 12.52
N ILE A 65 1.07 -11.65 11.32
CA ILE A 65 1.19 -12.47 10.11
C ILE A 65 2.56 -12.20 9.50
N LYS A 66 3.30 -13.29 9.26
CA LYS A 66 4.57 -13.30 8.55
C LYS A 66 4.33 -13.73 7.11
N THR A 67 4.94 -13.00 6.18
CA THR A 67 4.87 -13.29 4.75
C THR A 67 6.26 -13.39 4.14
N THR A 68 6.34 -13.95 2.93
CA THR A 68 7.58 -13.98 2.12
C THR A 68 8.15 -12.59 1.82
N ARG A 69 7.38 -11.52 2.05
CA ARG A 69 7.80 -10.11 1.87
C ARG A 69 7.83 -9.33 3.19
N ASP A 70 7.99 -10.00 4.33
CA ASP A 70 8.16 -9.38 5.66
C ASP A 70 9.35 -8.38 5.69
N SER A 71 10.40 -8.60 4.88
CA SER A 71 11.49 -7.63 4.74
C SER A 71 11.04 -6.28 4.16
N THR A 72 10.04 -6.30 3.29
CA THR A 72 9.53 -5.12 2.57
C THR A 72 8.37 -4.47 3.31
N PHE A 73 7.41 -5.29 3.75
CA PHE A 73 6.18 -4.82 4.38
C PHE A 73 6.16 -4.94 5.89
N GLY A 74 7.17 -5.55 6.52
CA GLY A 74 7.14 -5.87 7.94
C GLY A 74 6.04 -6.86 8.32
N LYS A 75 5.93 -7.11 9.64
CA LYS A 75 4.91 -7.99 10.19
C LYS A 75 3.57 -7.28 10.18
N ILE A 76 2.55 -7.97 9.71
CA ILE A 76 1.21 -7.41 9.58
C ILE A 76 0.39 -7.82 10.79
N SER A 77 -0.06 -6.84 11.56
CA SER A 77 -1.00 -7.03 12.67
C SER A 77 -2.42 -7.01 12.17
N ALA A 78 -3.22 -7.99 12.57
CA ALA A 78 -4.66 -7.98 12.32
C ALA A 78 -5.45 -8.40 13.56
N TYR A 79 -6.69 -7.92 13.67
CA TYR A 79 -7.59 -8.25 14.75
C TYR A 79 -8.20 -9.64 14.51
N SER A 80 -7.76 -10.61 15.31
CA SER A 80 -8.34 -11.96 15.34
C SER A 80 -7.81 -12.74 16.53
N LYS A 81 -8.55 -13.78 16.93
CA LYS A 81 -8.07 -14.79 17.87
C LYS A 81 -7.26 -15.89 17.18
N ASP A 82 -7.67 -16.27 15.97
CA ASP A 82 -7.10 -17.37 15.21
C ASP A 82 -6.72 -16.90 13.80
N CYS A 83 -5.77 -17.59 13.15
CA CYS A 83 -5.37 -17.34 11.77
C CYS A 83 -5.82 -18.50 10.88
N GLY A 84 -6.64 -18.21 9.88
CA GLY A 84 -7.20 -19.17 8.93
C GLY A 84 -6.46 -19.21 7.60
N PHE A 85 -5.35 -18.47 7.47
CA PHE A 85 -4.47 -18.58 6.31
C PHE A 85 -3.71 -19.91 6.36
N SER A 86 -3.54 -20.52 5.19
CA SER A 86 -2.78 -21.76 5.01
C SER A 86 -1.41 -21.49 4.41
N ASP A 87 -0.44 -22.36 4.68
CA ASP A 87 0.92 -22.24 4.14
C ASP A 87 0.89 -22.14 2.61
N GLY A 88 1.56 -21.12 2.06
CA GLY A 88 1.55 -20.81 0.63
C GLY A 88 0.35 -19.99 0.12
N ASP A 89 -0.59 -19.59 0.98
CA ASP A 89 -1.69 -18.69 0.58
C ASP A 89 -1.13 -17.35 0.10
N ARG A 90 -1.60 -16.88 -1.06
CA ARG A 90 -1.29 -15.52 -1.52
C ARG A 90 -2.06 -14.50 -0.71
N LEU A 91 -1.33 -13.62 -0.03
CA LEU A 91 -1.94 -12.58 0.78
C LEU A 91 -1.96 -11.25 0.06
N TYR A 92 -3.05 -10.53 0.31
CA TYR A 92 -3.31 -9.24 -0.26
C TYR A 92 -3.72 -8.27 0.85
N LEU A 93 -3.16 -7.07 0.81
CA LEU A 93 -3.69 -5.95 1.55
C LEU A 93 -4.80 -5.31 0.71
N ARG A 94 -5.95 -5.07 1.32
CA ARG A 94 -7.09 -4.43 0.69
C ARG A 94 -7.47 -3.16 1.44
N ARG A 95 -7.62 -2.06 0.71
CA ARG A 95 -8.17 -0.80 1.20
C ARG A 95 -9.62 -0.66 0.76
N LYS A 96 -10.53 -0.46 1.72
CA LYS A 96 -11.98 -0.33 1.51
C LYS A 96 -12.50 0.95 2.17
N TYR A 97 -13.25 1.76 1.44
CA TYR A 97 -13.99 2.87 2.04
C TYR A 97 -15.27 2.32 2.67
N VAL A 98 -15.52 2.64 3.94
CA VAL A 98 -16.68 2.16 4.70
C VAL A 98 -17.41 3.35 5.28
N THR A 99 -18.73 3.38 5.10
CA THR A 99 -19.63 4.47 5.51
C THR A 99 -20.67 3.95 6.50
N PRO A 100 -20.31 3.70 7.77
CA PRO A 100 -21.28 3.24 8.77
C PRO A 100 -22.22 4.35 9.26
N GLY A 101 -22.01 5.60 8.85
CA GLY A 101 -22.85 6.75 9.17
C GLY A 101 -22.71 7.86 8.12
N ILE A 102 -22.95 9.11 8.52
CA ILE A 102 -22.87 10.29 7.63
C ILE A 102 -21.44 10.49 7.08
N PHE A 103 -20.43 10.12 7.87
CA PHE A 103 -19.02 10.16 7.48
C PHE A 103 -18.50 8.74 7.23
N GLY A 104 -17.71 8.59 6.17
CA GLY A 104 -16.97 7.36 5.89
C GLY A 104 -15.52 7.43 6.33
N TYR A 105 -14.89 6.28 6.40
CA TYR A 105 -13.46 6.14 6.67
C TYR A 105 -12.84 5.01 5.85
N TRP A 106 -11.53 5.08 5.64
CA TRP A 106 -10.78 4.01 5.01
C TRP A 106 -10.46 2.90 6.01
N MET A 107 -10.74 1.67 5.63
CA MET A 107 -10.42 0.47 6.39
C MET A 107 -9.44 -0.39 5.61
N TYR A 108 -8.48 -0.97 6.32
CA TYR A 108 -7.48 -1.88 5.77
C TYR A 108 -7.78 -3.30 6.22
N GLN A 109 -7.67 -4.24 5.30
CA GLN A 109 -7.91 -5.66 5.51
C GLN A 109 -6.78 -6.46 4.89
N ILE A 110 -6.40 -7.56 5.50
CA ILE A 110 -5.55 -8.58 4.89
C ILE A 110 -6.45 -9.74 4.47
N GLU A 111 -6.34 -10.19 3.23
CA GLU A 111 -7.19 -11.22 2.66
C GLU A 111 -6.39 -12.20 1.80
N ASN A 112 -6.90 -13.41 1.61
CA ASN A 112 -6.44 -14.37 0.59
C ASN A 112 -7.48 -14.52 -0.52
N ASP A 113 -7.22 -15.41 -1.48
CA ASP A 113 -8.18 -15.73 -2.55
C ASP A 113 -9.31 -16.67 -2.07
N SER A 114 -9.14 -17.35 -0.93
CA SER A 114 -10.10 -18.29 -0.33
C SER A 114 -11.10 -17.63 0.63
N SER A 115 -11.37 -16.33 0.48
CA SER A 115 -12.32 -15.56 1.31
C SER A 115 -11.99 -15.44 2.79
N VAL A 116 -10.77 -15.79 3.22
CA VAL A 116 -10.29 -15.49 4.57
C VAL A 116 -9.82 -14.05 4.58
N PHE A 117 -10.34 -13.24 5.51
CA PHE A 117 -9.89 -11.87 5.69
C PHE A 117 -9.92 -11.43 7.15
N TYR A 118 -9.00 -10.52 7.50
CA TYR A 118 -8.93 -9.91 8.81
C TYR A 118 -8.74 -8.41 8.69
N ARG A 119 -9.32 -7.66 9.64
CA ARG A 119 -9.09 -6.21 9.72
C ARG A 119 -7.69 -5.96 10.25
N VAL A 120 -6.92 -5.18 9.51
CA VAL A 120 -5.55 -4.82 9.87
C VAL A 120 -5.56 -3.75 10.96
N CYS A 121 -4.63 -3.83 11.90
CA CYS A 121 -4.39 -2.79 12.90
C CYS A 121 -3.69 -1.60 12.25
N GLU A 122 -3.92 -0.38 12.75
CA GLU A 122 -3.39 0.85 12.13
C GLU A 122 -1.85 0.91 12.10
N TYR A 123 -1.17 0.21 13.02
CA TYR A 123 0.28 0.27 13.21
C TYR A 123 0.95 -1.11 13.14
N GLN A 124 2.15 -1.15 12.57
CA GLN A 124 3.13 -2.22 12.86
C GLN A 124 3.66 -2.05 14.29
N ASN A 125 3.67 -3.13 15.10
CA ASN A 125 4.06 -3.15 16.52
C ASN A 125 5.28 -2.27 16.81
N ASP A 126 6.30 -2.38 15.97
CA ASP A 126 7.64 -1.91 16.31
C ASP A 126 8.10 -0.71 15.47
N LYS A 127 7.47 -0.47 14.31
CA LYS A 127 7.97 0.53 13.35
C LYS A 127 7.17 1.83 13.35
N LYS A 128 6.03 1.89 14.05
CA LYS A 128 5.08 3.03 14.00
C LYS A 128 4.69 3.44 12.57
N VAL A 129 4.83 2.52 11.62
CA VAL A 129 4.47 2.74 10.21
C VAL A 129 2.98 2.50 10.08
N LEU A 130 2.28 3.52 9.60
CA LEU A 130 0.85 3.45 9.31
C LEU A 130 0.59 2.59 8.08
N VAL A 131 -0.40 1.71 8.14
CA VAL A 131 -0.76 0.84 7.00
C VAL A 131 -1.20 1.62 5.77
N GLN A 132 -1.70 2.85 5.95
CA GLN A 132 -1.99 3.78 4.86
C GLN A 132 -0.76 4.08 3.98
N SER A 133 0.45 4.01 4.52
CA SER A 133 1.67 4.32 3.79
C SER A 133 2.12 3.23 2.82
N TRP A 134 1.50 2.05 2.83
CA TRP A 134 1.85 0.98 1.90
C TRP A 134 1.15 1.12 0.54
N TYR A 135 0.27 2.12 0.38
CA TYR A 135 -0.47 2.44 -0.85
C TYR A 135 0.01 3.72 -1.53
#